data_AF-A0A4S3IZP4-F1
#
_entry.id   AF-A0A4S3IZP4-F1
#
_cell.length_a   1.000
_cell.length_b   1.000
_cell.length_c   1.000
_cell.angle_alpha   90.00
_cell.angle_beta   90.00
_cell.angle_gamma   90.00
#
_symmetry.space_group_name_H-M   'P 1'
#
loop_
_entity.id
_entity.type
_entity.pdbx_description
1 polymer ?
#
loop_
_entity_poly.entity_id
_entity_poly.type
_entity_poly.pdbx_seq_one_letter_code
_entity_poly.pdbx_strand_id
1 'polypeptide(L)'
;MTIQHDQYQPVIEKIIAKAERLSKFTSHNIHRLELEPGGAACLRERNYIRRHRFERPDAFPRPTIDCRDTMCDSRDKIERNNATCNVFEIINILHTSPSRICTTTDLAQLLDGIPYITGYIEKFQTPPLSDLLGLDIGTEWGRLVNLCRDYNNQHLEAMFTLGTIAFADNANMSLLRSMAAICILKDAKDLKLPLHTGYSGFQLNDKPTQESLGTLMDRYPEIFNDGASFDRAYNFVTESEDLCRDECHALAKKLLQQWPCPKPSNSNQTATHIDVNKVLGMVQEEWLRLFKNFEFAQTLLDFQKVLNQYQGRSNPMISEIPSPRLLQYSAPIRDVEIPTISDLLSKKRPLHHFG
;
A
#
# COMPACT_ATOMS: atom_id res chain seq x y z
N MET A 1 35.41 21.85 3.79
CA MET A 1 34.18 22.66 3.60
C MET A 1 34.48 24.05 4.17
N THR A 2 34.85 25.00 3.33
CA THR A 2 35.14 26.38 3.75
C THR A 2 33.81 27.06 4.05
N ILE A 3 33.48 27.21 5.34
CA ILE A 3 32.31 27.98 5.77
C ILE A 3 32.63 29.46 5.51
N GLN A 4 32.22 29.98 4.35
CA GLN A 4 32.23 31.41 4.08
C GLN A 4 30.98 32.02 4.72
N HIS A 5 31.17 33.05 5.53
CA HIS A 5 30.10 33.80 6.16
C HIS A 5 29.52 34.82 5.17
N ASP A 6 28.20 34.78 4.95
CA ASP A 6 27.52 35.54 3.90
C ASP A 6 27.64 37.07 4.10
N GLN A 7 28.00 37.53 5.30
CA GLN A 7 28.27 38.94 5.58
C GLN A 7 29.68 39.42 5.18
N TYR A 8 30.61 38.53 4.80
CA TYR A 8 31.89 39.00 4.27
C TYR A 8 31.73 39.66 2.91
N GLN A 9 30.75 39.22 2.12
CA GLN A 9 30.47 39.80 0.82
C GLN A 9 30.26 41.33 0.85
N PRO A 10 29.32 41.89 1.65
CA PRO A 10 29.14 43.35 1.71
C PRO A 10 30.36 44.10 2.27
N VAL A 11 31.20 43.45 3.09
CA VAL A 11 32.45 44.04 3.58
C VAL A 11 33.48 44.12 2.45
N ILE A 12 33.64 43.05 1.68
CA ILE A 12 34.55 42.98 0.53
C ILE A 12 34.11 43.98 -0.55
N GLU A 13 32.82 44.08 -0.83
CA GLU A 13 32.25 45.08 -1.75
C GLU A 13 32.61 46.51 -1.33
N LYS A 14 32.50 46.84 -0.03
CA LYS A 14 32.90 48.16 0.50
C LYS A 14 34.40 48.41 0.35
N ILE A 15 35.23 47.40 0.59
CA ILE A 15 36.69 47.50 0.44
C ILE A 15 37.04 47.77 -1.03
N ILE A 16 36.44 47.03 -1.96
CA ILE A 16 36.66 47.19 -3.40
C ILE A 16 36.20 48.58 -3.86
N ALA A 17 34.99 49.02 -3.46
CA ALA A 17 34.49 50.35 -3.80
C ALA A 17 35.41 51.47 -3.29
N LYS A 18 36.01 51.30 -2.10
CA LYS A 18 36.99 52.24 -1.56
C LYS A 18 38.31 52.20 -2.32
N ALA A 19 38.78 51.01 -2.70
CA ALA A 19 39.97 50.83 -3.52
C ALA A 19 39.81 51.47 -4.90
N GLU A 20 38.65 51.31 -5.55
CA GLU A 20 38.30 51.98 -6.81
C GLU A 20 38.24 53.51 -6.68
N ARG A 21 37.80 54.02 -5.52
CA ARG A 21 37.85 55.47 -5.27
C ARG A 21 39.27 55.98 -5.12
N LEU A 22 40.14 55.20 -4.48
CA LEU A 22 41.55 55.54 -4.26
C LEU A 22 42.41 55.38 -5.53
N SER A 23 42.04 54.46 -6.43
CA SER A 23 42.76 54.25 -7.70
C SER A 23 42.77 55.51 -8.58
N LYS A 24 41.78 56.38 -8.45
CA LYS A 24 41.72 57.70 -9.11
C LYS A 24 42.88 58.63 -8.74
N PHE A 25 43.57 58.37 -7.62
CA PHE A 25 44.71 59.15 -7.14
C PHE A 25 46.07 58.54 -7.49
N THR A 26 46.08 57.42 -8.21
CA THR A 26 47.32 56.70 -8.57
C THR A 26 47.47 56.59 -10.08
N SER A 27 48.65 56.91 -10.61
CA SER A 27 48.95 56.84 -12.05
C SER A 27 49.18 55.41 -12.58
N HIS A 28 49.07 54.39 -11.74
CA HIS A 28 49.26 52.97 -12.09
C HIS A 28 47.91 52.29 -12.31
N ASN A 29 47.82 51.43 -13.33
CA ASN A 29 46.66 50.57 -13.57
C ASN A 29 46.53 49.56 -12.43
N ILE A 30 45.59 49.79 -11.50
CA ILE A 30 45.22 48.82 -10.48
C ILE A 30 44.31 47.77 -11.14
N HIS A 31 44.67 46.48 -11.03
CA HIS A 31 43.82 45.39 -11.48
C HIS A 31 42.45 45.48 -10.78
N ARG A 32 41.40 45.60 -11.59
CA ARG A 32 40.02 45.63 -11.11
C ARG A 32 39.64 44.22 -10.63
N LEU A 33 39.34 44.10 -9.34
CA LEU A 33 38.83 42.86 -8.75
C LEU A 33 37.35 42.74 -9.12
N GLU A 34 37.03 41.82 -10.02
CA GLU A 34 35.65 41.48 -10.33
C GLU A 34 35.13 40.49 -9.28
N LEU A 35 34.10 40.90 -8.56
CA LEU A 35 33.32 40.00 -7.71
C LEU A 35 32.27 39.32 -8.56
N GLU A 36 32.09 38.02 -8.34
CA GLU A 36 30.92 37.32 -8.84
C GLU A 36 29.63 38.03 -8.40
N PRO A 37 28.60 38.14 -9.27
CA PRO A 37 27.34 38.75 -8.92
C PRO A 37 26.81 38.11 -7.65
N GLY A 38 26.66 38.92 -6.59
CA GLY A 38 26.10 38.41 -5.34
C GLY A 38 24.75 37.77 -5.57
N GLY A 39 24.54 36.56 -5.03
CA GLY A 39 23.26 35.88 -5.07
C GLY A 39 22.10 36.75 -4.54
N ALA A 40 20.87 36.28 -4.64
CA ALA A 40 19.71 37.08 -4.21
C ALA A 40 19.87 37.56 -2.75
N ALA A 41 19.77 38.88 -2.52
CA ALA A 41 20.01 39.49 -1.21
C ALA A 41 19.11 38.90 -0.11
N CYS A 42 17.89 38.51 -0.47
CA CYS A 42 16.94 37.82 0.39
C CYS A 42 17.43 36.44 0.86
N LEU A 43 18.15 35.69 0.01
CA LEU A 43 18.69 34.38 0.37
C LEU A 43 19.88 34.52 1.34
N ARG A 44 20.71 35.56 1.16
CA ARG A 44 21.77 35.90 2.12
C ARG A 44 21.20 36.29 3.48
N GLU A 45 20.15 37.10 3.51
CA GLU A 45 19.48 37.46 4.77
C GLU A 45 18.86 36.24 5.44
N ARG A 46 18.19 35.37 4.68
CA ARG A 46 17.63 34.12 5.21
C ARG A 46 18.73 33.21 5.78
N ASN A 47 19.86 33.09 5.09
CA ASN A 47 21.00 32.31 5.59
C ASN A 47 21.61 32.94 6.84
N TYR A 48 21.75 34.26 6.88
CA TYR A 48 22.20 35.00 8.05
C TYR A 48 21.27 34.76 9.24
N ILE A 49 19.96 34.95 9.10
CA ILE A 49 18.97 34.71 10.17
C ILE A 49 19.08 33.25 10.67
N ARG A 50 19.22 32.29 9.75
CA ARG A 50 19.35 30.87 10.11
C ARG A 50 20.63 30.57 10.89
N ARG A 51 21.77 31.15 10.48
CA ARG A 51 23.06 30.98 11.15
C ARG A 51 23.16 31.76 12.45
N HIS A 52 22.64 32.98 12.50
CA HIS A 52 22.61 33.85 13.68
C HIS A 52 21.89 33.20 14.87
N ARG A 53 20.98 32.25 14.63
CA ARG A 53 20.38 31.42 15.70
C ARG A 53 21.39 30.53 16.44
N PHE A 54 22.55 30.30 15.85
CA PHE A 54 23.64 29.48 16.39
C PHE A 54 24.92 30.30 16.68
N GLU A 55 24.93 31.59 16.36
CA GLU A 55 26.06 32.50 16.57
C GLU A 55 25.79 33.45 17.75
N ARG A 56 26.83 34.08 18.28
CA ARG A 56 26.67 35.02 19.40
C ARG A 56 25.98 36.30 18.92
N PRO A 57 25.01 36.85 19.66
CA PRO A 57 24.26 38.06 19.27
C PRO A 57 25.14 39.27 18.90
N ASP A 58 26.35 39.35 19.47
CA ASP A 58 27.26 40.49 19.29
C ASP A 58 28.37 40.24 18.27
N ALA A 59 28.40 39.06 17.62
CA ALA A 59 29.51 38.71 16.73
C ALA A 59 29.53 39.56 15.46
N PHE A 60 28.34 39.94 14.96
CA PHE A 60 28.23 40.75 13.76
C PHE A 60 27.00 41.69 13.79
N PRO A 61 27.09 42.90 13.20
CA PRO A 61 25.95 43.78 13.07
C PRO A 61 24.87 43.17 12.17
N ARG A 62 23.60 43.29 12.60
CA ARG A 62 22.45 42.81 11.85
C ARG A 62 22.34 43.57 10.52
N PRO A 63 22.26 42.88 9.36
CA PRO A 63 21.98 43.56 8.11
C PRO A 63 20.59 44.20 8.20
N THR A 64 20.52 45.51 7.96
CA THR A 64 19.23 46.21 7.76
C THR A 64 18.84 46.04 6.30
N ILE A 65 18.23 44.91 5.96
CA ILE A 65 17.65 44.70 4.63
C ILE A 65 16.13 44.72 4.80
N ASP A 66 15.47 45.72 4.21
CA ASP A 66 14.00 45.77 4.09
C ASP A 66 13.56 44.81 2.98
N CYS A 67 13.74 43.52 3.24
CA CYS A 67 13.20 42.46 2.40
C CYS A 67 11.89 42.05 3.05
N ARG A 68 10.77 42.62 2.59
CA ARG A 68 9.46 42.08 2.95
C ARG A 68 9.41 40.67 2.40
N ASP A 69 9.21 39.70 3.28
CA ASP A 69 8.89 38.34 2.85
C ASP A 69 7.68 38.45 1.93
N THR A 70 7.89 38.11 0.66
CA THR A 70 6.77 37.86 -0.22
C THR A 70 6.06 36.66 0.37
N MET A 71 4.75 36.81 0.62
CA MET A 71 3.93 35.72 1.09
C MET A 71 4.16 34.56 0.12
N CYS A 72 4.76 33.47 0.62
CA CYS A 72 4.92 32.29 -0.19
C CYS A 72 3.50 31.79 -0.44
N ASP A 73 2.99 32.03 -1.64
CA ASP A 73 1.83 31.31 -2.14
C ASP A 73 2.28 29.86 -2.19
N SER A 74 1.90 29.11 -1.15
CA SER A 74 2.24 27.70 -1.08
C SER A 74 1.71 27.06 -2.36
N ARG A 75 2.59 26.31 -3.03
CA ARG A 75 2.16 25.44 -4.16
C ARG A 75 1.13 24.41 -3.67
N ASP A 76 1.08 24.21 -2.36
CA ASP A 76 0.12 23.39 -1.63
C ASP A 76 -1.15 24.20 -1.37
N LYS A 77 -1.88 24.58 -2.42
CA LYS A 77 -3.32 24.63 -2.24
C LYS A 77 -3.71 23.17 -2.03
N ILE A 78 -4.01 22.78 -0.80
CA ILE A 78 -4.74 21.54 -0.53
C ILE A 78 -6.10 21.74 -1.19
N GLU A 79 -6.15 21.48 -2.49
CA GLU A 79 -7.39 21.51 -3.24
C GLU A 79 -8.19 20.33 -2.75
N ARG A 80 -9.36 20.62 -2.19
CA ARG A 80 -10.29 19.61 -1.71
C ARG A 80 -10.87 18.90 -2.92
N ASN A 81 -10.11 17.93 -3.42
CA ASN A 81 -10.52 16.99 -4.46
C ASN A 81 -10.93 15.66 -3.82
N ASN A 82 -11.51 14.78 -4.63
CA ASN A 82 -12.01 13.49 -4.16
C ASN A 82 -10.88 12.62 -3.58
N ALA A 83 -9.73 12.59 -4.24
CA ALA A 83 -8.54 11.88 -3.78
C ALA A 83 -8.13 12.28 -2.35
N THR A 84 -8.00 13.58 -2.09
CA THR A 84 -7.65 14.09 -0.76
C THR A 84 -8.73 13.75 0.26
N CYS A 85 -10.01 13.86 -0.08
CA CYS A 85 -11.11 13.47 0.81
C CYS A 85 -11.09 11.98 1.16
N ASN A 86 -10.80 11.12 0.17
CA ASN A 86 -10.68 9.67 0.34
C ASN A 86 -9.55 9.32 1.33
N VAL A 87 -8.36 9.91 1.13
CA VAL A 87 -7.22 9.74 2.04
C VAL A 87 -7.61 10.15 3.45
N PHE A 88 -8.18 11.33 3.62
CA PHE A 88 -8.60 11.81 4.94
C PHE A 88 -9.62 10.89 5.60
N GLU A 89 -10.60 10.38 4.84
CA GLU A 89 -11.59 9.45 5.37
C GLU A 89 -10.92 8.18 5.91
N ILE A 90 -10.08 7.52 5.11
CA ILE A 90 -9.43 6.27 5.50
C ILE A 90 -8.47 6.47 6.68
N ILE A 91 -7.63 7.51 6.63
CA ILE A 91 -6.72 7.83 7.73
C ILE A 91 -7.48 8.19 9.01
N ASN A 92 -8.60 8.91 8.89
CA ASN A 92 -9.41 9.25 10.05
C ASN A 92 -10.04 8.01 10.70
N ILE A 93 -10.53 7.06 9.92
CA ILE A 93 -11.04 5.78 10.44
C ILE A 93 -9.94 5.03 11.21
N LEU A 94 -8.75 4.91 10.61
CA LEU A 94 -7.62 4.22 11.23
C LEU A 94 -7.10 4.91 12.50
N HIS A 95 -7.04 6.24 12.49
CA HIS A 95 -6.54 7.04 13.60
C HIS A 95 -7.53 7.12 14.77
N THR A 96 -8.81 7.35 14.49
CA THR A 96 -9.84 7.50 15.54
C THR A 96 -10.39 6.17 16.02
N SER A 97 -10.24 5.10 15.23
CA SER A 97 -10.73 3.76 15.53
C SER A 97 -12.19 3.76 16.02
N PRO A 98 -13.14 4.27 15.20
CA PRO A 98 -14.52 4.46 15.63
C PRO A 98 -15.21 3.12 15.89
N SER A 99 -16.17 3.11 16.81
CA SER A 99 -16.93 1.91 17.18
C SER A 99 -17.92 1.46 16.11
N ARG A 100 -18.26 2.33 15.14
CA ARG A 100 -19.11 2.01 14.00
C ARG A 100 -18.53 2.61 12.73
N ILE A 101 -18.56 1.85 11.65
CA ILE A 101 -17.97 2.22 10.36
C ILE A 101 -19.00 1.92 9.28
N CYS A 102 -19.26 2.86 8.40
CA CYS A 102 -20.01 2.61 7.18
C CYS A 102 -19.10 1.85 6.22
N THR A 103 -19.31 0.54 6.09
CA THR A 103 -18.58 -0.35 5.18
C THR A 103 -19.49 -0.89 4.08
N THR A 104 -18.95 -1.75 3.20
CA THR A 104 -19.76 -2.42 2.16
C THR A 104 -20.81 -3.34 2.76
N THR A 105 -21.95 -3.48 2.08
CA THR A 105 -23.00 -4.44 2.44
C THR A 105 -22.77 -5.83 1.87
N ASP A 106 -21.97 -5.94 0.80
CA ASP A 106 -21.66 -7.19 0.13
C ASP A 106 -20.21 -7.21 -0.36
N LEU A 107 -19.34 -7.76 0.48
CA LEU A 107 -17.93 -7.91 0.17
C LEU A 107 -17.67 -8.96 -0.91
N ALA A 108 -18.47 -10.04 -0.93
CA ALA A 108 -18.28 -11.13 -1.87
C ALA A 108 -18.59 -10.69 -3.30
N GLN A 109 -19.63 -9.87 -3.49
CA GLN A 109 -19.98 -9.29 -4.78
C GLN A 109 -18.93 -8.31 -5.30
N LEU A 110 -18.21 -7.59 -4.43
CA LEU A 110 -17.14 -6.67 -4.85
C LEU A 110 -15.90 -7.38 -5.39
N LEU A 111 -15.69 -8.64 -5.00
CA LEU A 111 -14.54 -9.46 -5.42
C LEU A 111 -14.91 -10.45 -6.53
N ASP A 112 -16.19 -10.52 -6.89
CA ASP A 112 -16.72 -11.40 -7.93
C ASP A 112 -16.17 -11.03 -9.31
N GLY A 113 -15.74 -12.04 -10.07
CA GLY A 113 -15.21 -11.88 -11.43
C GLY A 113 -13.76 -11.42 -11.53
N ILE A 114 -13.04 -11.27 -10.40
CA ILE A 114 -11.61 -10.95 -10.43
C ILE A 114 -10.83 -12.18 -10.94
N PRO A 115 -9.96 -12.03 -11.96
CA PRO A 115 -9.26 -13.15 -12.58
C PRO A 115 -8.36 -13.93 -11.62
N TYR A 116 -7.67 -13.21 -10.74
CA TYR A 116 -6.79 -13.80 -9.74
C TYR A 116 -6.77 -12.93 -8.48
N ILE A 117 -6.98 -13.57 -7.34
CA ILE A 117 -6.94 -12.95 -6.01
C ILE A 117 -5.82 -13.62 -5.21
N THR A 118 -4.95 -12.80 -4.63
CA THR A 118 -3.90 -13.27 -3.72
C THR A 118 -4.50 -13.90 -2.46
N GLY A 119 -3.86 -14.97 -1.99
CA GLY A 119 -4.26 -15.67 -0.78
C GLY A 119 -3.65 -15.08 0.49
N TYR A 120 -3.87 -15.76 1.61
CA TYR A 120 -3.51 -15.25 2.95
C TYR A 120 -2.17 -15.77 3.48
N ILE A 121 -1.38 -16.47 2.67
CA ILE A 121 -0.08 -17.01 3.09
C ILE A 121 1.00 -15.93 3.04
N GLU A 122 1.01 -15.12 1.98
CA GLU A 122 2.07 -14.16 1.74
C GLU A 122 1.83 -12.85 2.49
N LYS A 123 2.92 -12.21 2.92
CA LYS A 123 2.87 -10.86 3.48
C LYS A 123 2.77 -9.83 2.37
N PHE A 124 2.11 -8.72 2.65
CA PHE A 124 2.17 -7.57 1.77
C PHE A 124 3.60 -7.02 1.74
N GLN A 125 4.10 -6.77 0.54
CA GLN A 125 5.37 -6.09 0.32
C GLN A 125 5.04 -4.74 -0.31
N THR A 126 5.43 -3.63 0.32
CA THR A 126 5.14 -2.29 -0.22
C THR A 126 5.84 -2.11 -1.57
N PRO A 127 5.09 -2.00 -2.68
CA PRO A 127 5.69 -1.75 -3.98
C PRO A 127 6.13 -0.27 -4.10
N PRO A 128 6.84 0.10 -5.19
CA PRO A 128 7.09 1.50 -5.50
C PRO A 128 5.80 2.33 -5.51
N LEU A 129 5.92 3.63 -5.22
CA LEU A 129 4.78 4.53 -5.09
C LEU A 129 3.89 4.58 -6.35
N SER A 130 4.49 4.51 -7.54
CA SER A 130 3.76 4.47 -8.82
C SER A 130 2.81 3.29 -8.91
N ASP A 131 3.27 2.14 -8.43
CA ASP A 131 2.54 0.87 -8.54
C ASP A 131 1.48 0.79 -7.44
N LEU A 132 1.76 1.38 -6.27
CA LEU A 132 0.82 1.48 -5.16
C LEU A 132 -0.39 2.37 -5.50
N LEU A 133 -0.19 3.43 -6.29
CA LEU A 133 -1.28 4.29 -6.77
C LEU A 133 -2.19 3.58 -7.78
N GLY A 134 -1.67 2.58 -8.51
CA GLY A 134 -2.43 1.78 -9.47
C GLY A 134 -2.87 0.42 -8.94
N LEU A 135 -2.73 0.16 -7.64
CA LEU A 135 -2.95 -1.15 -7.05
C LEU A 135 -4.44 -1.52 -7.04
N ASP A 136 -4.78 -2.69 -7.59
CA ASP A 136 -6.13 -3.23 -7.45
C ASP A 136 -6.29 -3.99 -6.12
N ILE A 137 -7.12 -3.42 -5.24
CA ILE A 137 -7.36 -3.96 -3.88
C ILE A 137 -7.94 -5.38 -3.93
N GLY A 138 -8.73 -5.69 -4.95
CA GLY A 138 -9.35 -6.98 -5.08
C GLY A 138 -8.34 -8.07 -5.44
N THR A 139 -7.40 -7.78 -6.34
CA THR A 139 -6.28 -8.69 -6.67
C THR A 139 -5.35 -8.91 -5.47
N GLU A 140 -5.04 -7.86 -4.71
CA GLU A 140 -4.13 -7.92 -3.55
C GLU A 140 -4.87 -8.17 -2.22
N TRP A 141 -6.13 -8.62 -2.27
CA TRP A 141 -7.01 -8.73 -1.11
C TRP A 141 -6.37 -9.53 0.03
N GLY A 142 -5.86 -10.74 -0.24
CA GLY A 142 -5.31 -11.60 0.80
C GLY A 142 -4.08 -11.02 1.50
N ARG A 143 -3.16 -10.42 0.73
CA ARG A 143 -1.96 -9.78 1.29
C ARG A 143 -2.31 -8.53 2.09
N LEU A 144 -3.24 -7.70 1.61
CA LEU A 144 -3.71 -6.50 2.32
C LEU A 144 -4.48 -6.85 3.61
N VAL A 145 -5.27 -7.93 3.63
CA VAL A 145 -5.88 -8.44 4.86
C VAL A 145 -4.80 -8.80 5.88
N ASN A 146 -3.71 -9.44 5.48
CA ASN A 146 -2.59 -9.76 6.37
C ASN A 146 -1.92 -8.50 6.94
N LEU A 147 -1.69 -7.47 6.11
CA LEU A 147 -1.21 -6.16 6.57
C LEU A 147 -2.14 -5.57 7.63
N CYS A 148 -3.46 -5.64 7.42
CA CYS A 148 -4.43 -5.14 8.39
C CYS A 148 -4.49 -5.96 9.69
N ARG A 149 -4.28 -7.27 9.63
CA ARG A 149 -4.20 -8.10 10.85
C ARG A 149 -3.00 -7.71 11.72
N ASP A 150 -1.88 -7.37 11.08
CA ASP A 150 -0.64 -6.94 11.75
C ASP A 150 -0.60 -5.42 12.05
N TYR A 151 -1.74 -4.73 11.92
CA TYR A 151 -1.83 -3.27 12.12
C TYR A 151 -1.22 -2.78 13.43
N ASN A 152 -1.32 -3.53 14.54
CA ASN A 152 -0.78 -3.08 15.82
C ASN A 152 0.76 -2.94 15.79
N ASN A 153 1.45 -3.75 14.98
CA ASN A 153 2.89 -3.67 14.80
C ASN A 153 3.26 -2.77 13.61
N GLN A 154 2.42 -2.73 12.58
CA GLN A 154 2.67 -2.06 11.30
C GLN A 154 1.73 -0.87 11.03
N HIS A 155 1.26 -0.17 12.07
CA HIS A 155 0.22 0.87 11.93
C HIS A 155 0.58 1.97 10.93
N LEU A 156 1.83 2.46 10.94
CA LEU A 156 2.29 3.49 10.00
C LEU A 156 2.32 2.98 8.56
N GLU A 157 2.77 1.74 8.36
CA GLU A 157 2.83 1.10 7.04
C GLU A 157 1.43 0.87 6.47
N ALA A 158 0.50 0.39 7.30
CA ALA A 158 -0.90 0.21 6.92
C ALA A 158 -1.59 1.54 6.61
N MET A 159 -1.39 2.57 7.45
CA MET A 159 -1.91 3.92 7.19
C MET A 159 -1.36 4.49 5.89
N PHE A 160 -0.05 4.42 5.67
CA PHE A 160 0.58 4.91 4.45
C PHE A 160 0.08 4.15 3.21
N THR A 161 0.00 2.83 3.29
CA THR A 161 -0.44 1.97 2.19
C THR A 161 -1.89 2.24 1.82
N LEU A 162 -2.82 2.13 2.77
CA LEU A 162 -4.24 2.35 2.52
C LEU A 162 -4.54 3.81 2.16
N GLY A 163 -3.83 4.77 2.75
CA GLY A 163 -3.92 6.17 2.38
C GLY A 163 -3.45 6.41 0.96
N THR A 164 -2.32 5.83 0.53
CA THR A 164 -1.83 5.98 -0.85
C THR A 164 -2.80 5.37 -1.86
N ILE A 165 -3.34 4.18 -1.60
CA ILE A 165 -4.34 3.56 -2.48
C ILE A 165 -5.61 4.42 -2.54
N ALA A 166 -6.03 5.04 -1.43
CA ALA A 166 -7.18 5.95 -1.39
C ALA A 166 -6.99 7.24 -2.21
N PHE A 167 -5.75 7.65 -2.46
CA PHE A 167 -5.43 8.82 -3.28
C PHE A 167 -5.65 8.59 -4.78
N ALA A 168 -5.76 7.33 -5.23
CA ALA A 168 -6.01 7.03 -6.64
C ALA A 168 -7.37 7.58 -7.11
N ASP A 169 -7.43 8.07 -8.35
CA ASP A 169 -8.65 8.69 -8.91
C ASP A 169 -9.84 7.73 -8.96
N ASN A 170 -9.58 6.42 -9.10
CA ASN A 170 -10.56 5.33 -9.19
C ASN A 170 -10.51 4.40 -7.96
N ALA A 171 -10.05 4.89 -6.81
CA ALA A 171 -9.96 4.10 -5.59
C ALA A 171 -11.32 3.48 -5.19
N ASN A 172 -11.36 2.16 -4.98
CA ASN A 172 -12.56 1.47 -4.50
C ASN A 172 -12.74 1.73 -2.99
N MET A 173 -13.46 2.80 -2.67
CA MET A 173 -13.70 3.22 -1.28
C MET A 173 -14.50 2.19 -0.47
N SER A 174 -15.33 1.35 -1.11
CA SER A 174 -16.07 0.29 -0.41
C SER A 174 -15.12 -0.80 0.11
N LEU A 175 -14.15 -1.22 -0.71
CA LEU A 175 -13.10 -2.15 -0.27
C LEU A 175 -12.15 -1.49 0.72
N LEU A 176 -11.74 -0.23 0.52
CA LEU A 176 -10.85 0.48 1.45
C LEU A 176 -11.45 0.65 2.84
N ARG A 177 -12.74 1.02 2.94
CA ARG A 177 -13.43 1.10 4.24
C ARG A 177 -13.50 -0.26 4.92
N SER A 178 -13.70 -1.32 4.15
CA SER A 178 -13.70 -2.70 4.66
C SER A 178 -12.30 -3.10 5.16
N MET A 179 -11.24 -2.74 4.44
CA MET A 179 -9.86 -2.93 4.91
C MET A 179 -9.59 -2.14 6.19
N ALA A 180 -9.92 -0.85 6.22
CA ALA A 180 -9.75 -0.03 7.41
C ALA A 180 -10.52 -0.58 8.62
N ALA A 181 -11.71 -1.15 8.40
CA ALA A 181 -12.46 -1.87 9.42
C ALA A 181 -11.73 -3.12 9.93
N ILE A 182 -11.22 -3.97 9.03
CA ILE A 182 -10.43 -5.15 9.41
C ILE A 182 -9.17 -4.75 10.20
N CYS A 183 -8.54 -3.63 9.83
CA CYS A 183 -7.39 -3.06 10.53
C CYS A 183 -7.69 -2.66 11.99
N ILE A 184 -8.94 -2.36 12.37
CA ILE A 184 -9.28 -1.91 13.73
C ILE A 184 -10.10 -2.94 14.53
N LEU A 185 -10.96 -3.72 13.88
CA LEU A 185 -11.89 -4.64 14.53
C LEU A 185 -11.17 -5.94 14.90
N LYS A 186 -11.03 -6.18 16.22
CA LYS A 186 -10.38 -7.40 16.72
C LYS A 186 -11.05 -8.68 16.21
N ASP A 187 -12.38 -8.71 16.18
CA ASP A 187 -13.15 -9.87 15.74
C ASP A 187 -12.87 -10.23 14.27
N ALA A 188 -12.60 -9.23 13.42
CA ALA A 188 -12.20 -9.45 12.03
C ALA A 188 -10.76 -9.97 11.95
N LYS A 189 -9.86 -9.50 12.82
CA LYS A 189 -8.47 -9.96 12.89
C LYS A 189 -8.33 -11.38 13.41
N ASP A 190 -9.25 -11.84 14.23
CA ASP A 190 -9.19 -13.18 14.84
C ASP A 190 -9.86 -14.27 13.97
N LEU A 191 -10.42 -13.90 12.81
CA LEU A 191 -10.98 -14.87 11.86
C LEU A 191 -9.92 -15.86 11.39
N LYS A 192 -10.35 -17.12 11.21
CA LYS A 192 -9.53 -18.19 10.65
C LYS A 192 -9.50 -18.02 9.13
N LEU A 193 -8.29 -17.87 8.59
CA LEU A 193 -8.09 -17.71 7.16
C LEU A 193 -7.66 -19.04 6.53
N PRO A 194 -8.19 -19.40 5.35
CA PRO A 194 -7.77 -20.58 4.62
C PRO A 194 -6.32 -20.44 4.13
N LEU A 195 -5.58 -21.56 4.15
CA LEU A 195 -4.16 -21.60 3.83
C LEU A 195 -3.95 -21.86 2.33
N HIS A 196 -4.42 -20.93 1.50
CA HIS A 196 -4.20 -20.94 0.05
C HIS A 196 -3.28 -19.79 -0.37
N THR A 197 -2.49 -20.04 -1.41
CA THR A 197 -1.60 -19.02 -2.01
C THR A 197 -2.38 -18.01 -2.85
N GLY A 198 -3.53 -18.40 -3.39
CA GLY A 198 -4.42 -17.54 -4.16
C GLY A 198 -5.60 -18.29 -4.76
N TYR A 199 -6.46 -17.53 -5.43
CA TYR A 199 -7.76 -17.95 -5.96
C TYR A 199 -7.86 -17.52 -7.41
N SER A 200 -8.05 -18.48 -8.31
CA SER A 200 -8.11 -18.23 -9.75
C SER A 200 -9.55 -18.31 -10.25
N GLY A 201 -9.96 -17.32 -11.04
CA GLY A 201 -11.31 -17.22 -11.61
C GLY A 201 -12.39 -17.26 -10.53
N PHE A 202 -12.26 -16.42 -9.51
CA PHE A 202 -13.24 -16.38 -8.43
C PHE A 202 -14.57 -15.87 -8.95
N GLN A 203 -15.61 -16.68 -8.75
CA GLN A 203 -16.99 -16.34 -9.06
C GLN A 203 -17.88 -16.68 -7.88
N LEU A 204 -18.81 -15.79 -7.57
CA LEU A 204 -19.70 -15.95 -6.44
C LEU A 204 -20.65 -17.14 -6.67
N ASN A 205 -20.73 -18.04 -5.68
CA ASN A 205 -21.52 -19.27 -5.73
C ASN A 205 -21.13 -20.25 -6.85
N ASP A 206 -19.89 -20.14 -7.36
CA ASP A 206 -19.35 -21.10 -8.32
C ASP A 206 -19.27 -22.51 -7.70
N LYS A 207 -19.66 -23.50 -8.48
CA LYS A 207 -19.73 -24.91 -8.07
C LYS A 207 -19.62 -25.79 -9.31
N PRO A 208 -19.06 -27.00 -9.18
CA PRO A 208 -18.98 -27.92 -10.30
C PRO A 208 -20.39 -28.19 -10.84
N THR A 209 -20.54 -28.14 -12.15
CA THR A 209 -21.76 -28.50 -12.88
C THR A 209 -21.55 -29.79 -13.64
N GLN A 210 -22.63 -30.51 -13.94
CA GLN A 210 -22.53 -31.72 -14.75
C GLN A 210 -21.91 -31.46 -16.13
N GLU A 211 -22.18 -30.30 -16.72
CA GLU A 211 -21.60 -29.85 -17.99
C GLU A 211 -20.08 -29.58 -17.87
N SER A 212 -19.65 -28.85 -16.83
CA SER A 212 -18.22 -28.58 -16.62
C SER A 212 -17.40 -29.86 -16.39
N LEU A 213 -17.95 -30.81 -15.63
CA LEU A 213 -17.29 -32.09 -15.40
C LEU A 213 -17.35 -32.97 -16.66
N GLY A 214 -18.48 -32.99 -17.36
CA GLY A 214 -18.66 -33.73 -18.60
C GLY A 214 -17.65 -33.33 -19.66
N THR A 215 -17.49 -32.02 -19.91
CA THR A 215 -16.51 -31.51 -20.90
C THR A 215 -15.06 -31.86 -20.55
N LEU A 216 -14.70 -31.89 -19.26
CA LEU A 216 -13.37 -32.33 -18.83
C LEU A 216 -13.16 -33.83 -19.05
N MET A 217 -14.18 -34.64 -18.76
CA MET A 217 -14.14 -36.10 -18.85
C MET A 217 -14.33 -36.62 -20.28
N ASP A 218 -14.98 -35.87 -21.16
CA ASP A 218 -15.20 -36.20 -22.58
C ASP A 218 -13.87 -36.32 -23.37
N ARG A 219 -12.77 -35.80 -22.83
CA ARG A 219 -11.41 -35.96 -23.38
C ARG A 219 -10.77 -37.31 -23.03
N TYR A 220 -11.40 -38.10 -22.16
CA TYR A 220 -10.85 -39.40 -21.75
C TYR A 220 -10.67 -40.40 -22.89
N PRO A 221 -11.63 -40.59 -23.82
CA PRO A 221 -11.48 -41.56 -24.91
C PRO A 221 -10.31 -41.24 -25.84
N GLU A 222 -10.03 -39.95 -26.09
CA GLU A 222 -8.87 -39.50 -26.88
C GLU A 222 -7.55 -39.91 -26.22
N ILE A 223 -7.45 -39.76 -24.90
CA ILE A 223 -6.28 -40.13 -24.10
C ILE A 223 -6.12 -41.66 -23.98
N PHE A 224 -7.24 -42.39 -24.02
CA PHE A 224 -7.23 -43.85 -24.03
C PHE A 224 -6.70 -44.42 -25.35
N ASN A 225 -7.06 -43.78 -26.48
CA ASN A 225 -6.69 -44.23 -27.83
C ASN A 225 -5.25 -43.91 -28.24
N ASP A 226 -4.61 -42.87 -27.68
CA ASP A 226 -3.22 -42.48 -27.99
C ASP A 226 -2.16 -43.53 -27.55
N GLY A 227 -2.57 -44.51 -26.73
CA GLY A 227 -1.73 -45.65 -26.32
C GLY A 227 -1.91 -46.92 -27.16
N ALA A 228 -2.90 -46.99 -28.05
CA ALA A 228 -3.24 -48.19 -28.80
C ALA A 228 -2.83 -48.05 -30.28
N SER A 229 -1.80 -48.82 -30.68
CA SER A 229 -1.37 -48.98 -32.07
C SER A 229 -2.56 -49.20 -33.01
N PHE A 230 -2.63 -48.37 -34.06
CA PHE A 230 -3.48 -48.49 -35.24
C PHE A 230 -3.64 -49.96 -35.67
N ASP A 231 -4.88 -50.50 -35.63
CA ASP A 231 -5.39 -51.47 -36.64
C ASP A 231 -6.79 -52.07 -36.40
N ARG A 232 -7.60 -51.64 -35.41
CA ARG A 232 -8.93 -52.25 -35.22
C ARG A 232 -10.13 -51.31 -35.37
N ALA A 233 -10.83 -51.52 -36.50
CA ALA A 233 -12.27 -51.40 -36.72
C ALA A 233 -12.98 -50.15 -36.19
N TYR A 234 -13.15 -49.17 -37.07
CA TYR A 234 -13.85 -47.89 -36.87
C TYR A 234 -15.24 -48.01 -36.19
N ASN A 235 -15.97 -49.11 -36.36
CA ASN A 235 -17.31 -49.30 -35.78
C ASN A 235 -17.32 -49.86 -34.34
N PHE A 236 -16.25 -50.55 -33.91
CA PHE A 236 -16.16 -51.07 -32.53
C PHE A 236 -15.64 -50.00 -31.56
N VAL A 237 -14.87 -49.04 -32.10
CA VAL A 237 -14.34 -47.90 -31.38
C VAL A 237 -15.48 -46.95 -30.98
N THR A 238 -16.41 -46.63 -31.88
CA THR A 238 -17.53 -45.71 -31.59
C THR A 238 -18.49 -46.21 -30.51
N GLU A 239 -18.84 -47.50 -30.51
CA GLU A 239 -19.74 -48.07 -29.48
C GLU A 239 -19.06 -48.12 -28.10
N SER A 240 -17.74 -48.38 -28.07
CA SER A 240 -16.96 -48.32 -26.84
C SER A 240 -16.77 -46.90 -26.31
N GLU A 241 -16.73 -45.90 -27.19
CA GLU A 241 -16.64 -44.47 -26.84
C GLU A 241 -17.93 -43.95 -26.22
N ASP A 242 -19.10 -44.34 -26.75
CA ASP A 242 -20.39 -43.96 -26.20
C ASP A 242 -20.61 -44.54 -24.79
N LEU A 243 -20.26 -45.83 -24.59
CA LEU A 243 -20.32 -46.47 -23.27
C LEU A 243 -19.37 -45.83 -22.26
N CYS A 244 -18.16 -45.44 -22.70
CA CYS A 244 -17.21 -44.69 -21.89
C CYS A 244 -17.78 -43.33 -21.48
N ARG A 245 -18.43 -42.61 -22.40
CA ARG A 245 -19.04 -41.31 -22.14
C ARG A 245 -20.20 -41.42 -21.13
N ASP A 246 -21.03 -42.44 -21.26
CA ASP A 246 -22.13 -42.71 -20.33
C ASP A 246 -21.61 -43.01 -18.91
N GLU A 247 -20.56 -43.82 -18.78
CA GLU A 247 -19.91 -44.08 -17.49
C GLU A 247 -19.27 -42.81 -16.89
N CYS A 248 -18.64 -41.97 -17.71
CA CYS A 248 -18.12 -40.66 -17.29
C CYS A 248 -19.23 -39.73 -16.79
N HIS A 249 -20.38 -39.66 -17.47
CA HIS A 249 -21.52 -38.86 -17.01
C HIS A 249 -22.11 -39.40 -15.69
N ALA A 250 -22.22 -40.72 -15.55
CA ALA A 250 -22.67 -41.35 -14.31
C ALA A 250 -21.70 -41.06 -13.16
N LEU A 251 -20.38 -41.09 -13.42
CA LEU A 251 -19.35 -40.72 -12.48
C LEU A 251 -19.46 -39.23 -12.09
N ALA A 252 -19.57 -38.31 -13.05
CA ALA A 252 -19.74 -36.89 -12.79
C ALA A 252 -20.93 -36.61 -11.86
N LYS A 253 -22.08 -37.26 -12.10
CA LYS A 253 -23.27 -37.13 -11.23
C LYS A 253 -22.99 -37.58 -9.79
N LYS A 254 -22.23 -38.66 -9.59
CA LYS A 254 -21.82 -39.12 -8.26
C LYS A 254 -20.83 -38.18 -7.60
N LEU A 255 -19.89 -37.60 -8.35
CA LEU A 255 -18.93 -36.63 -7.81
C LEU A 255 -19.65 -35.36 -7.30
N LEU A 256 -20.62 -34.85 -8.06
CA LEU A 256 -21.42 -33.69 -7.64
C LEU A 256 -22.10 -33.86 -6.28
N GLN A 257 -22.48 -35.08 -5.90
CA GLN A 257 -23.07 -35.37 -4.59
C GLN A 257 -22.08 -35.24 -3.42
N GLN A 258 -20.78 -35.28 -3.70
CA GLN A 258 -19.72 -35.15 -2.70
C GLN A 258 -19.28 -33.69 -2.50
N TRP A 259 -19.82 -32.75 -3.27
CA TRP A 259 -19.54 -31.33 -3.10
C TRP A 259 -20.20 -30.78 -1.82
N PRO A 260 -19.54 -29.90 -1.04
CA PRO A 260 -18.17 -29.40 -1.17
C PRO A 260 -17.16 -30.28 -0.41
N CYS A 261 -16.08 -30.70 -1.07
CA CYS A 261 -14.94 -31.36 -0.44
C CYS A 261 -13.64 -31.07 -1.22
N PRO A 262 -12.46 -31.09 -0.59
CA PRO A 262 -11.20 -30.79 -1.27
C PRO A 262 -10.78 -31.87 -2.27
N LYS A 263 -11.12 -33.13 -1.98
CA LYS A 263 -10.80 -34.28 -2.82
C LYS A 263 -11.97 -35.26 -2.84
N PRO A 264 -12.60 -35.49 -4.00
CA PRO A 264 -13.67 -36.47 -4.10
C PRO A 264 -13.11 -37.89 -3.99
N SER A 265 -13.89 -38.77 -3.38
CA SER A 265 -13.55 -40.18 -3.15
C SER A 265 -14.06 -41.09 -4.27
N ASN A 266 -13.26 -42.10 -4.61
CA ASN A 266 -13.57 -43.17 -5.56
C ASN A 266 -14.23 -44.40 -4.91
N SER A 267 -14.37 -44.40 -3.58
CA SER A 267 -14.83 -45.58 -2.82
C SER A 267 -16.22 -46.00 -3.29
N ASN A 268 -16.33 -47.24 -3.76
CA ASN A 268 -17.54 -47.91 -4.28
C ASN A 268 -17.91 -47.64 -5.74
N GLN A 269 -17.02 -47.06 -6.56
CA GLN A 269 -17.25 -46.89 -7.99
C GLN A 269 -16.48 -47.95 -8.78
N THR A 270 -17.18 -49.03 -9.15
CA THR A 270 -16.74 -49.96 -10.18
C THR A 270 -17.25 -49.45 -11.52
N ALA A 271 -16.33 -49.15 -12.43
CA ALA A 271 -16.64 -48.82 -13.81
C ALA A 271 -16.03 -49.88 -14.71
N THR A 272 -16.75 -50.25 -15.77
CA THR A 272 -16.38 -51.38 -16.64
C THR A 272 -15.56 -50.91 -17.82
N HIS A 273 -15.81 -49.68 -18.26
CA HIS A 273 -15.26 -49.08 -19.48
C HIS A 273 -14.30 -47.92 -19.20
N ILE A 274 -14.25 -47.38 -17.97
CA ILE A 274 -13.33 -46.28 -17.59
C ILE A 274 -12.39 -46.62 -16.43
N ASP A 275 -11.18 -46.08 -16.47
CA ASP A 275 -10.28 -46.01 -15.32
C ASP A 275 -10.66 -44.80 -14.47
N VAL A 276 -11.40 -45.06 -13.39
CA VAL A 276 -11.91 -44.05 -12.46
C VAL A 276 -10.78 -43.15 -11.92
N ASN A 277 -9.58 -43.69 -11.69
CA ASN A 277 -8.48 -42.88 -11.13
C ASN A 277 -7.92 -41.90 -12.16
N LYS A 278 -7.81 -42.31 -13.42
CA LYS A 278 -7.39 -41.41 -14.51
C LYS A 278 -8.41 -40.30 -14.74
N VAL A 279 -9.70 -40.63 -14.77
CA VAL A 279 -10.77 -39.64 -14.94
C VAL A 279 -10.80 -38.66 -13.77
N LEU A 280 -10.63 -39.15 -12.54
CA LEU A 280 -10.50 -38.28 -11.36
C LEU A 280 -9.29 -37.35 -11.45
N GLY A 281 -8.16 -37.84 -11.95
CA GLY A 281 -6.97 -37.01 -12.20
C GLY A 281 -7.23 -35.83 -13.14
N MET A 282 -8.07 -36.02 -14.16
CA MET A 282 -8.44 -34.95 -15.12
C MET A 282 -9.29 -33.85 -14.49
N VAL A 283 -10.13 -34.21 -13.51
CA VAL A 283 -11.04 -33.27 -12.85
C VAL A 283 -10.41 -32.64 -11.59
N GLN A 284 -9.38 -33.27 -11.03
CA GLN A 284 -8.82 -32.90 -9.73
C GLN A 284 -8.38 -31.44 -9.64
N GLU A 285 -7.73 -30.91 -10.68
CA GLU A 285 -7.23 -29.52 -10.66
C GLU A 285 -8.38 -28.51 -10.62
N GLU A 286 -9.38 -28.68 -11.48
CA GLU A 286 -10.54 -27.80 -11.53
C GLU A 286 -11.41 -27.93 -10.29
N TRP A 287 -11.60 -29.15 -9.79
CA TRP A 287 -12.30 -29.40 -8.54
C TRP A 287 -11.65 -28.69 -7.36
N LEU A 288 -10.31 -28.78 -7.25
CA LEU A 288 -9.56 -28.12 -6.20
C LEU A 288 -9.62 -26.59 -6.36
N ARG A 289 -9.54 -26.06 -7.59
CA ARG A 289 -9.71 -24.62 -7.87
C ARG A 289 -11.06 -24.13 -7.34
N LEU A 290 -12.15 -24.81 -7.69
CA LEU A 290 -13.49 -24.49 -7.23
C LEU A 290 -13.60 -24.57 -5.71
N PHE A 291 -13.01 -25.60 -5.09
CA PHE A 291 -13.07 -25.78 -3.63
C PHE A 291 -12.37 -24.64 -2.89
N LYS A 292 -11.19 -24.19 -3.38
CA LYS A 292 -10.50 -23.01 -2.85
C LYS A 292 -11.38 -21.76 -2.92
N ASN A 293 -12.06 -21.55 -4.04
CA ASN A 293 -12.99 -20.42 -4.23
C ASN A 293 -14.21 -20.51 -3.29
N PHE A 294 -14.74 -21.72 -3.05
CA PHE A 294 -15.78 -21.95 -2.07
C PHE A 294 -15.34 -21.56 -0.65
N GLU A 295 -14.16 -21.99 -0.20
CA GLU A 295 -13.62 -21.62 1.12
C GLU A 295 -13.37 -20.10 1.22
N PHE A 296 -12.89 -19.48 0.14
CA PHE A 296 -12.73 -18.03 0.08
C PHE A 296 -14.09 -17.32 0.24
N ALA A 297 -15.13 -17.75 -0.49
CA ALA A 297 -16.47 -17.18 -0.36
C ALA A 297 -17.01 -17.29 1.08
N GLN A 298 -16.81 -18.43 1.76
CA GLN A 298 -17.19 -18.57 3.17
C GLN A 298 -16.42 -17.59 4.08
N THR A 299 -15.13 -17.40 3.82
CA THR A 299 -14.30 -16.45 4.56
C THR A 299 -14.80 -15.01 4.37
N LEU A 300 -15.18 -14.62 3.15
CA LEU A 300 -15.76 -13.30 2.87
C LEU A 300 -17.10 -13.10 3.58
N LEU A 301 -17.94 -14.14 3.66
CA LEU A 301 -19.19 -14.10 4.43
C LEU A 301 -18.92 -13.91 5.92
N ASP A 302 -17.87 -14.53 6.46
CA ASP A 302 -17.49 -14.35 7.86
C ASP A 302 -16.96 -12.93 8.13
N PHE A 303 -16.14 -12.38 7.25
CA PHE A 303 -15.79 -10.95 7.29
C PHE A 303 -17.04 -10.07 7.24
N GLN A 304 -17.95 -10.31 6.30
CA GLN A 304 -19.17 -9.52 6.15
C GLN A 304 -20.06 -9.58 7.41
N LYS A 305 -20.17 -10.75 8.06
CA LYS A 305 -20.90 -10.87 9.34
C LYS A 305 -20.30 -9.95 10.40
N VAL A 306 -18.97 -9.90 10.53
CA VAL A 306 -18.30 -9.00 11.46
C VAL A 306 -18.56 -7.55 11.06
N LEU A 307 -18.35 -7.16 9.80
CA LEU A 307 -18.58 -5.81 9.32
C LEU A 307 -20.01 -5.33 9.60
N ASN A 308 -21.01 -6.20 9.36
CA ASN A 308 -22.42 -5.91 9.60
C ASN A 308 -22.74 -5.62 11.08
N GLN A 309 -22.04 -6.24 12.03
CA GLN A 309 -22.23 -5.99 13.46
C GLN A 309 -21.82 -4.57 13.86
N TYR A 310 -20.83 -4.00 13.16
CA TYR A 310 -20.27 -2.67 13.42
C TYR A 310 -20.72 -1.63 12.39
N GLN A 311 -21.75 -1.92 11.58
CA GLN A 311 -22.17 -1.05 10.49
C GLN A 311 -22.71 0.29 11.01
N GLY A 312 -22.07 1.38 10.56
CA GLY A 312 -22.50 2.75 10.77
C GLY A 312 -23.39 3.28 9.64
N ARG A 313 -24.10 4.39 9.89
CA ARG A 313 -24.87 5.09 8.83
C ARG A 313 -23.97 5.95 7.93
N SER A 314 -22.91 6.50 8.51
CA SER A 314 -21.93 7.33 7.83
C SER A 314 -20.60 7.29 8.58
N ASN A 315 -19.50 7.47 7.86
CA ASN A 315 -18.19 7.65 8.48
C ASN A 315 -18.02 9.10 8.94
N PRO A 316 -17.29 9.34 10.03
CA PRO A 316 -17.01 10.70 10.49
C PRO A 316 -16.17 11.43 9.43
N MET A 317 -16.78 12.40 8.76
CA MET A 317 -16.04 13.36 7.95
C MET A 317 -15.53 14.45 8.88
N ILE A 318 -14.21 14.67 8.89
CA ILE A 318 -13.66 15.87 9.50
C ILE A 318 -14.09 17.05 8.60
N SER A 319 -14.91 17.96 9.13
CA SER A 319 -15.36 19.15 8.38
C SER A 319 -14.19 20.08 8.03
N GLU A 320 -13.10 20.04 8.80
CA GLU A 320 -11.94 20.93 8.67
C GLU A 320 -10.65 20.13 8.51
N ILE A 321 -10.12 20.05 7.28
CA ILE A 321 -8.71 19.72 7.09
C ILE A 321 -7.92 20.83 7.79
N PRO A 322 -7.05 20.54 8.78
CA PRO A 322 -6.28 21.56 9.46
C PRO A 322 -5.56 22.41 8.43
N SER A 323 -5.77 23.73 8.46
CA SER A 323 -5.05 24.63 7.56
C SER A 323 -3.54 24.41 7.76
N PRO A 324 -2.74 24.30 6.68
CA PRO A 324 -1.28 24.11 6.79
C PRO A 324 -0.58 25.21 7.59
N ARG A 325 -1.29 26.31 7.91
CA ARG A 325 -0.86 27.34 8.87
C ARG A 325 -0.50 26.78 10.26
N LEU A 326 -0.99 25.60 10.64
CA LEU A 326 -0.71 24.97 11.93
C LEU A 326 0.58 24.12 11.96
N LEU A 327 1.22 23.88 10.81
CA LEU A 327 2.52 23.20 10.71
C LEU A 327 3.68 24.20 10.63
N GLN A 328 3.56 25.35 11.31
CA GLN A 328 4.77 26.08 11.69
C GLN A 328 5.55 25.17 12.63
N TYR A 329 6.60 24.54 12.12
CA TYR A 329 7.66 24.02 12.95
C TYR A 329 8.16 25.19 13.79
N SER A 330 7.68 25.29 15.02
CA SER A 330 8.25 26.19 16.02
C SER A 330 9.68 25.74 16.21
N ALA A 331 10.61 26.42 15.53
CA ALA A 331 12.01 26.25 15.80
C ALA A 331 12.22 26.55 17.30
N PRO A 332 12.99 25.74 18.03
CA PRO A 332 13.24 26.01 19.44
C PRO A 332 13.83 27.42 19.56
N ILE A 333 13.08 28.29 20.23
CA ILE A 333 13.59 29.58 20.71
C ILE A 333 14.59 29.17 21.79
N ARG A 334 15.89 29.21 21.47
CA ARG A 334 16.89 29.28 22.54
C ARG A 334 16.74 30.67 23.11
N ASP A 335 15.97 30.77 24.19
CA ASP A 335 16.14 31.89 25.10
C ASP A 335 17.63 31.97 25.42
N VAL A 336 18.12 33.19 25.51
CA VAL A 336 19.52 33.53 25.72
C VAL A 336 19.91 33.06 27.13
N GLU A 337 20.08 31.76 27.31
CA GLU A 337 20.79 31.17 28.43
C GLU A 337 22.26 31.46 28.19
N ILE A 338 22.69 32.67 28.55
CA ILE A 338 24.10 32.94 28.77
C ILE A 338 24.46 32.11 29.99
N PRO A 339 25.24 31.02 29.86
CA PRO A 339 25.68 30.28 31.04
C PRO A 339 26.46 31.25 31.92
N THR A 340 26.03 31.40 33.17
CA THR A 340 26.78 32.19 34.14
C THR A 340 28.11 31.50 34.43
N ILE A 341 29.10 32.24 34.93
CA ILE A 341 30.39 31.64 35.36
C ILE A 341 30.15 30.47 36.33
N SER A 342 29.10 30.54 37.15
CA SER A 342 28.66 29.46 38.04
C SER A 342 28.23 28.19 37.28
N ASP A 343 27.58 28.30 36.12
CA ASP A 343 27.14 27.17 35.29
C ASP A 343 28.31 26.47 34.58
N LEU A 344 29.34 27.24 34.23
CA LEU A 344 30.57 26.71 33.64
C LEU A 344 31.45 26.00 34.68
N LEU A 345 31.43 26.48 35.92
CA LEU A 345 32.21 25.91 37.03
C LEU A 345 31.49 24.75 37.75
N SER A 346 30.17 24.61 37.58
CA SER A 346 29.38 23.55 38.22
C SER A 346 29.34 22.22 37.44
N LYS A 347 29.91 22.16 36.23
CA LYS A 347 30.08 20.90 35.49
C LYS A 347 31.07 19.99 36.22
N LYS A 348 30.55 19.15 37.12
CA LYS A 348 31.25 17.94 37.58
C LYS A 348 31.57 17.10 36.35
N ARG A 349 32.86 16.75 36.17
CA ARG A 349 33.32 15.78 35.17
C ARG A 349 32.43 14.52 35.23
N PRO A 350 32.11 13.88 34.09
CA PRO A 350 31.62 12.51 34.11
C PRO A 350 32.65 11.66 34.83
N LEU A 351 32.23 10.97 35.90
CA LEU A 351 33.01 9.89 36.50
C LEU A 351 33.10 8.79 35.44
N HIS A 352 34.23 8.72 34.75
CA HIS A 352 34.62 7.51 34.04
C HIS A 352 34.83 6.42 35.09
N HIS A 353 33.88 5.48 35.19
CA HIS A 353 34.13 4.20 35.79
C HIS A 353 34.96 3.37 34.81
N PHE A 354 36.27 3.30 35.07
CA PHE A 354 37.08 2.14 34.77
C PHE A 354 37.17 1.32 36.06
N GLY A 355 36.75 0.06 35.95
CA GLY A 355 36.70 -0.94 37.01
C GLY A 355 35.97 -2.15 36.47
#